data_AF-A0A3D3BQF6-F1
#
_entry.id   AF-A0A3D3BQF6-F1
#
_cell.length_a   1.000
_cell.length_b   1.000
_cell.length_c   1.000
_cell.angle_alpha   90.00
_cell.angle_beta   90.00
_cell.angle_gamma   90.00
#
_symmetry.space_group_name_H-M   'P 1'
#
loop_
_entity.id
_entity.type
_entity.pdbx_description
1 polymer ?
#
loop_
_entity_poly.entity_id
_entity_poly.type
_entity_poly.pdbx_seq_one_letter_code
_entity_poly.pdbx_strand_id
1 'polypeptide(L)'
;MAAVIEEAAPPEADIPVATDVTFRVRRFLPEHDSEPHWQDYTVALFPTDRVLTALEKIKGELDGTLSFRRSCGHGICGSDAMRINGRNR
;
A
#
# COMPACT_ATOMS: atom_id res chain seq x y z
N MET A 1 -3.02 57.15 6.31
CA MET A 1 -3.98 56.03 6.24
C MET A 1 -3.21 54.82 5.75
N ALA A 2 -2.79 53.95 6.66
CA ALA A 2 -2.15 52.68 6.32
C ALA A 2 -3.24 51.61 6.36
N ALA A 3 -3.52 50.98 5.21
CA ALA A 3 -4.40 49.82 5.15
C ALA A 3 -3.61 48.62 5.66
N VAL A 4 -4.07 48.05 6.77
CA VAL A 4 -3.60 46.73 7.24
C VAL A 4 -4.37 45.71 6.41
N ILE A 5 -3.66 45.02 5.53
CA ILE A 5 -4.14 43.81 4.88
C ILE A 5 -4.04 42.68 5.90
N GLU A 6 -5.20 42.21 6.34
CA GLU A 6 -5.31 41.05 7.23
C GLU A 6 -5.13 39.80 6.36
N GLU A 7 -3.92 39.24 6.35
CA GLU A 7 -3.63 37.98 5.69
C GLU A 7 -4.28 36.86 6.50
N ALA A 8 -5.45 36.42 6.05
CA ALA A 8 -6.12 35.26 6.62
C ALA A 8 -5.22 34.03 6.43
N ALA A 9 -4.86 33.38 7.54
CA ALA A 9 -4.12 32.13 7.53
C ALA A 9 -4.84 31.11 6.62
N PRO A 10 -4.08 30.32 5.82
CA PRO A 10 -4.69 29.31 4.96
C PRO A 10 -5.52 28.35 5.83
N PRO A 11 -6.67 27.85 5.32
CA PRO A 11 -7.48 26.90 6.06
C PRO A 11 -6.59 25.72 6.46
N GLU A 12 -6.70 25.28 7.72
CA GLU A 12 -5.99 24.11 8.24
C GLU A 12 -6.26 22.93 7.30
N ALA A 13 -5.30 22.66 6.43
CA ALA A 13 -5.41 21.58 5.46
C ALA A 13 -5.39 20.28 6.25
N ASP A 14 -6.42 19.43 6.08
CA ASP A 14 -6.45 18.07 6.64
C ASP A 14 -5.19 17.32 6.20
N ILE A 15 -4.17 17.26 7.06
CA ILE A 15 -2.94 16.52 6.78
C ILE A 15 -3.32 15.04 6.83
N PRO A 16 -3.21 14.29 5.72
CA PRO A 16 -3.56 12.88 5.73
C PRO A 16 -2.61 12.15 6.70
N VAL A 17 -3.18 11.48 7.69
CA VAL A 17 -2.43 10.67 8.66
C VAL A 17 -2.36 9.24 8.16
N ALA A 18 -1.18 8.62 8.23
CA ALA A 18 -1.02 7.21 7.91
C ALA A 18 -1.72 6.35 8.97
N THR A 19 -2.45 5.34 8.52
CA THR A 19 -3.15 4.38 9.39
C THR A 19 -2.57 2.99 9.20
N ASP A 20 -2.45 2.23 10.29
CA ASP A 20 -2.01 0.84 10.22
C ASP A 20 -3.10 -0.06 9.63
N VAL A 21 -2.74 -0.76 8.56
CA VAL A 21 -3.60 -1.71 7.86
C VAL A 21 -2.92 -3.07 7.82
N THR A 22 -3.65 -4.11 8.22
CA THR A 22 -3.15 -5.50 8.17
C THR A 22 -3.50 -6.18 6.85
N PHE A 23 -2.48 -6.68 6.17
CA PHE A 23 -2.56 -7.47 4.95
C PHE A 23 -2.32 -8.93 5.25
N ARG A 24 -3.32 -9.77 4.94
CA ARG A 24 -3.20 -11.22 4.99
C ARG A 24 -2.84 -11.77 3.61
N VAL A 25 -1.58 -12.17 3.44
CA VAL A 25 -1.01 -12.57 2.14
C VAL A 25 -0.82 -14.07 2.09
N ARG A 26 -1.16 -14.67 0.95
CA ARG A 26 -0.94 -16.11 0.71
C ARG A 26 0.50 -16.34 0.26
N ARG A 27 1.24 -17.13 1.01
CA ARG A 27 2.67 -17.40 0.83
C ARG A 27 2.89 -18.84 0.42
N PHE A 28 3.88 -19.05 -0.45
CA PHE A 28 4.32 -20.36 -0.89
C PHE A 28 5.73 -20.28 -1.48
N LEU A 29 6.65 -21.08 -0.96
CA LEU A 29 7.99 -21.31 -1.47
C LEU A 29 8.13 -22.80 -1.82
N PRO A 30 8.12 -23.18 -3.11
CA PRO A 30 8.08 -24.59 -3.55
C PRO A 30 9.17 -25.49 -2.98
N GLU A 31 10.32 -24.92 -2.63
CA GLU A 31 11.48 -25.64 -2.12
C GLU A 31 11.39 -25.95 -0.62
N HIS A 32 10.51 -25.26 0.12
CA HIS A 32 10.43 -25.33 1.58
C HIS A 32 9.02 -25.69 2.09
N ASP A 33 7.98 -25.22 1.40
CA ASP A 33 6.60 -25.35 1.83
C ASP A 33 5.95 -26.58 1.19
N SER A 34 5.30 -27.40 2.02
CA SER A 34 4.43 -28.48 1.55
C SER A 34 3.08 -27.95 1.05
N GLU A 35 2.58 -26.87 1.64
CA GLU A 35 1.29 -26.24 1.28
C GLU A 35 1.35 -24.71 1.42
N PRO A 36 0.54 -23.97 0.64
CA PRO A 36 0.43 -22.52 0.79
C PRO A 36 -0.15 -22.12 2.15
N HIS A 37 0.49 -21.17 2.82
CA HIS A 37 0.07 -20.67 4.12
C HIS A 37 -0.30 -19.18 4.06
N TRP A 38 -0.89 -18.67 5.13
CA TRP A 38 -1.22 -17.25 5.28
C TRP A 38 -0.22 -16.58 6.21
N GLN A 39 0.20 -15.37 5.85
CA GLN A 39 1.05 -14.53 6.69
C GLN A 39 0.49 -13.12 6.73
N ASP A 40 0.49 -12.54 7.92
CA ASP A 40 -0.06 -11.21 8.18
C ASP A 40 1.08 -10.18 8.26
N TYR A 41 0.85 -9.01 7.66
CA TYR A 41 1.74 -7.86 7.70
C TYR A 41 0.96 -6.60 8.04
N THR A 42 1.41 -5.85 9.04
CA THR A 42 0.83 -4.55 9.36
C THR A 42 1.68 -3.44 8.76
N VAL A 43 1.06 -2.54 8.01
CA VAL A 43 1.74 -1.47 7.25
C VAL A 43 1.01 -0.16 7.46
N ALA A 44 1.76 0.91 7.74
CA ALA A 44 1.24 2.27 7.79
C ALA A 44 1.00 2.82 6.37
N LEU A 45 -0.25 3.14 6.05
CA LEU A 45 -0.68 3.61 4.73
C LEU A 45 -1.46 4.91 4.82
N PHE A 46 -1.25 5.79 3.85
CA PHE A 46 -2.09 6.96 3.66
C PHE A 46 -3.38 6.59 2.90
N PRO A 47 -4.48 7.38 3.03
CA PRO A 47 -5.72 7.14 2.29
C PRO A 47 -5.56 7.11 0.76
N THR A 48 -4.49 7.72 0.23
CA THR A 48 -4.16 7.77 -1.19
C THR A 48 -3.30 6.58 -1.66
N ASP A 49 -2.79 5.76 -0.74
CA ASP A 49 -1.94 4.61 -1.08
C ASP A 49 -2.76 3.50 -1.74
N ARG A 50 -2.09 2.72 -2.61
CA ARG A 50 -2.69 1.58 -3.30
C ARG A 50 -2.26 0.28 -2.65
N VAL A 51 -2.96 -0.81 -2.94
CA VAL A 51 -2.52 -2.15 -2.51
C VAL A 51 -1.11 -2.47 -3.03
N LEU A 52 -0.78 -2.03 -4.26
CA LEU A 52 0.58 -2.16 -4.79
C LEU A 52 1.62 -1.45 -3.89
N THR A 53 1.32 -0.25 -3.40
CA THR A 53 2.18 0.49 -2.47
C THR A 53 2.42 -0.30 -1.18
N ALA A 54 1.38 -0.94 -0.65
CA ALA A 54 1.51 -1.79 0.53
C ALA A 54 2.40 -3.01 0.28
N LEU A 55 2.22 -3.70 -0.86
CA LEU A 55 3.05 -4.85 -1.23
C LEU A 55 4.52 -4.46 -1.45
N GLU A 56 4.76 -3.30 -2.03
CA GLU A 56 6.11 -2.74 -2.20
C GLU A 56 6.75 -2.39 -0.85
N LYS A 57 6.01 -1.77 0.07
CA LYS A 57 6.47 -1.51 1.46
C LYS A 57 6.80 -2.81 2.19
N ILE A 58 5.90 -3.81 2.13
CA ILE A 58 6.15 -5.12 2.76
C ILE A 58 7.43 -5.73 2.20
N LYS A 59 7.60 -5.76 0.87
CA LYS A 59 8.80 -6.33 0.26
C LYS A 59 10.07 -5.54 0.59
N GLY A 60 10.00 -4.22 0.59
CA GLY A 60 11.16 -3.35 0.76
C GLY A 60 11.64 -3.27 2.20
N GLU A 61 10.71 -3.29 3.16
CA GLU A 61 10.99 -2.89 4.55
C GLU A 61 10.77 -4.02 5.56
N LEU A 62 9.84 -4.95 5.30
CA LEU A 62 9.43 -5.97 6.27
C LEU A 62 9.91 -7.38 5.91
N ASP A 63 9.75 -7.79 4.65
CA ASP A 63 10.05 -9.13 4.19
C ASP A 63 10.43 -9.16 2.70
N GLY A 64 11.75 -9.16 2.44
CA GLY A 64 12.32 -9.21 1.10
C GLY A 64 11.98 -10.46 0.29
N THR A 65 11.52 -11.54 0.93
CA THR A 65 11.15 -12.79 0.27
C THR A 65 9.78 -12.74 -0.40
N LEU A 66 8.93 -11.76 -0.03
CA LEU A 66 7.64 -11.55 -0.69
C LEU A 66 7.86 -11.29 -2.19
N SER A 67 7.16 -12.05 -3.03
CA SER A 67 7.30 -11.99 -4.48
C SER A 67 5.95 -11.83 -5.15
N PHE A 68 5.84 -10.85 -6.05
CA PHE A 68 4.67 -10.56 -6.86
C PHE A 68 5.11 -9.90 -8.18
N ARG A 69 4.24 -9.93 -9.19
CA ARG A 69 4.50 -9.28 -10.48
C ARG A 69 4.02 -7.84 -10.43
N ARG A 70 4.78 -6.93 -11.04
CA ARG A 70 4.40 -5.53 -11.27
C ARG A 70 5.20 -4.95 -12.41
N SER A 71 4.70 -3.87 -13.03
CA SER A 71 5.45 -3.12 -14.05
C SER A 71 5.02 -1.66 -14.10
N CYS A 72 3.81 -1.34 -14.58
CA CYS A 72 3.41 0.05 -14.83
C CYS A 72 3.03 0.85 -13.57
N GLY A 73 2.46 0.22 -12.53
CA GLY A 73 2.02 0.88 -11.31
C GLY A 73 0.77 1.78 -11.45
N HIS A 74 0.29 2.00 -12.68
CA HIS A 74 -0.89 2.82 -12.98
C HIS A 74 -1.98 2.06 -13.77
N GLY A 75 -1.96 0.73 -13.76
CA GLY A 75 -3.08 -0.12 -14.14
C GLY A 75 -3.31 -0.33 -15.63
N ILE A 76 -2.32 -0.08 -16.50
CA ILE A 76 -2.48 -0.28 -17.95
C ILE A 76 -2.00 -1.65 -18.46
N CYS A 77 -0.96 -2.23 -17.84
CA CYS A 77 -0.34 -3.45 -18.37
C CYS A 77 -0.90 -4.76 -17.79
N GLY A 78 -1.66 -4.70 -16.69
CA GLY A 78 -2.28 -5.87 -16.06
C GLY A 78 -1.30 -6.89 -15.45
N SER A 79 -0.04 -6.52 -15.22
CA SER A 79 0.97 -7.46 -14.72
C SER A 79 0.77 -7.85 -13.26
N ASP A 80 0.10 -7.02 -12.48
CA ASP A 80 -0.16 -7.14 -11.04
C ASP A 80 -1.57 -7.64 -10.71
N ALA A 81 -2.26 -8.27 -11.68
CA ALA A 81 -3.58 -8.85 -11.46
C ALA A 81 -3.56 -9.91 -10.33
N MET A 82 -4.42 -9.74 -9.33
CA MET A 82 -4.48 -10.63 -8.17
C MET A 82 -5.87 -10.69 -7.53
N ARG A 83 -6.09 -11.69 -6.66
CA ARG A 83 -7.35 -11.84 -5.93
C ARG A 83 -7.26 -11.10 -4.59
N ILE A 84 -7.98 -9.99 -4.47
CA ILE A 84 -8.06 -9.14 -3.28
C ILE A 84 -9.47 -9.22 -2.70
N ASN A 85 -9.59 -9.61 -1.43
CA ASN A 85 -10.88 -9.75 -0.73
C ASN A 85 -11.88 -10.61 -1.52
N GLY A 86 -11.38 -11.71 -2.09
CA GLY A 86 -12.19 -12.68 -2.82
C GLY A 86 -12.49 -12.31 -4.28
N ARG A 87 -12.10 -11.14 -4.77
CA ARG A 87 -12.36 -10.67 -6.15
C ARG A 87 -11.07 -10.40 -6.91
N ASN A 88 -11.08 -10.63 -8.22
CA ASN A 88 -9.97 -10.20 -9.08
C ASN A 88 -9.95 -8.68 -9.18
N ARG A 89 -8.76 -8.11 -9.07
CA ARG A 89 -8.47 -6.69 -9.17
C ARG A 89 -7.29 -6.47 -10.11
#